data_AF-A0A816Y6T5-F1
#
_entry.id   AF-A0A816Y6T5-F1
#
_cell.length_a   1.000
_cell.length_b   1.000
_cell.length_c   1.000
_cell.angle_alpha   90.00
_cell.angle_beta   90.00
_cell.angle_gamma   90.00
#
_symmetry.space_group_name_H-M   'P 1'
#
loop_
_entity.id
_entity.type
_entity.pdbx_description
1 polymer ?
#
loop_
_entity_poly.entity_id
_entity_poly.type
_entity_poly.pdbx_seq_one_letter_code
_entity_poly.pdbx_strand_id
1 'polypeptide(L)'
;MCSIAKSHYEAQFSSHPSDHSEIKAEAENLDLEIGKVLKNNSPPSIIINYLDLKRSISSLKNKNSTGVDGVSNRIIKILPSNHLSFILKCFNNFAKSLQTPLQWHTAK
;
A
#
# COMPACT_ATOMS: atom_id res chain seq x y z
N MET A 1 27.30 40.14 -12.70
CA MET A 1 25.98 40.15 -13.35
C MET A 1 25.70 41.57 -13.82
N CYS A 2 25.24 41.76 -15.06
CA CYS A 2 24.96 43.09 -15.63
C CYS A 2 23.78 43.74 -14.86
N SER A 3 23.97 44.96 -14.35
CA SER A 3 22.98 45.70 -13.55
C SER A 3 21.65 45.90 -14.27
N ILE A 4 21.70 46.05 -15.59
CA ILE A 4 20.53 46.21 -16.46
C ILE A 4 19.64 44.96 -16.45
N ALA A 5 20.24 43.77 -16.44
CA ALA A 5 19.50 42.52 -16.37
C ALA A 5 18.80 42.37 -15.01
N LYS A 6 19.47 42.79 -13.93
CA LYS A 6 18.90 42.76 -12.57
C LYS A 6 17.66 43.66 -12.44
N SER A 7 17.75 44.91 -12.92
CA SER A 7 16.62 45.84 -12.90
C SER A 7 15.45 45.40 -13.77
N HIS A 8 15.72 44.75 -14.90
CA HIS A 8 14.66 44.22 -15.78
C HIS A 8 13.88 43.09 -15.11
N TYR A 9 14.57 42.16 -14.43
CA TYR A 9 13.91 41.07 -13.71
C TYR A 9 13.18 41.57 -12.45
N GLU A 10 13.80 42.46 -11.67
CA GLU A 10 13.13 43.04 -10.47
C GLU A 10 11.85 43.78 -10.84
N ALA A 11 11.83 44.55 -11.92
CA ALA A 11 10.63 45.22 -12.40
C ALA A 11 9.54 44.22 -12.85
N GLN A 12 9.90 43.15 -13.57
CA GLN A 12 8.95 42.11 -13.98
C GLN A 12 8.31 41.41 -12.77
N PHE A 13 9.11 41.05 -11.76
CA PHE A 13 8.60 40.31 -10.61
C PHE A 13 7.94 41.18 -9.54
N SER A 14 8.17 42.50 -9.55
CA SER A 14 7.52 43.45 -8.62
C SER A 14 6.01 43.64 -8.85
N SER A 15 5.50 43.21 -10.01
CA SER A 15 4.08 43.30 -10.37
C SER A 15 3.25 42.09 -9.93
N HIS A 16 3.89 41.02 -9.44
CA HIS A 16 3.16 39.88 -8.93
C HIS A 16 2.66 40.15 -7.51
N PRO A 17 1.35 39.99 -7.23
CA PRO A 17 0.87 40.03 -5.87
C PRO A 17 1.60 38.95 -5.06
N SER A 18 2.17 39.34 -3.92
CA SER A 18 2.82 38.43 -2.96
C SER A 18 1.82 37.48 -2.29
N ASP A 19 0.53 37.68 -2.55
CA ASP A 19 -0.56 36.95 -1.94
C ASP A 19 -0.87 35.69 -2.75
N HIS A 20 -0.19 34.61 -2.37
CA HIS A 20 -0.43 33.26 -2.90
C HIS A 20 -1.51 32.51 -2.10
N SER A 21 -2.34 33.21 -1.32
CA SER A 21 -3.38 32.62 -0.49
C SER A 21 -4.36 31.76 -1.28
N GLU A 22 -4.73 32.19 -2.51
CA GLU A 22 -5.60 31.43 -3.40
C GLU A 22 -4.98 30.08 -3.81
N ILE A 23 -3.70 30.06 -4.18
CA ILE A 23 -2.97 28.83 -4.56
C ILE A 23 -2.87 27.89 -3.37
N LYS A 24 -2.67 28.43 -2.16
CA LYS A 24 -2.59 27.65 -0.93
C LYS A 24 -3.93 27.02 -0.56
N ALA A 25 -5.01 27.78 -0.65
CA ALA A 25 -6.37 27.31 -0.39
C ALA A 25 -6.82 26.26 -1.43
N GLU A 26 -6.40 26.43 -2.69
CA GLU A 26 -6.67 25.46 -3.76
C GLU A 26 -5.93 24.14 -3.53
N ALA A 27 -4.65 24.19 -3.14
CA ALA A 27 -3.87 23.00 -2.79
C ALA A 27 -4.47 22.25 -1.58
N GLU A 28 -4.86 22.97 -0.54
CA GLU A 28 -5.50 22.38 0.66
C GLU A 28 -6.84 21.71 0.33
N ASN A 29 -7.65 22.31 -0.55
CA ASN A 29 -8.89 21.69 -1.01
C ASN A 29 -8.65 20.44 -1.84
N LEU A 30 -7.62 20.46 -2.70
CA LEU A 30 -7.26 19.34 -3.57
C LEU A 30 -6.77 18.13 -2.76
N ASP A 31 -5.97 18.36 -1.72
CA ASP A 31 -5.58 17.32 -0.76
C ASP A 31 -6.81 16.71 -0.04
N LEU A 32 -7.78 17.54 0.30
CA LEU A 32 -9.01 17.14 0.97
C LEU A 32 -9.93 16.32 0.04
N GLU A 33 -9.98 16.65 -1.25
CA GLU A 33 -10.66 15.85 -2.27
C GLU A 33 -9.94 14.52 -2.54
N ILE A 34 -8.62 14.51 -2.68
CA ILE A 34 -7.82 13.30 -2.82
C ILE A 34 -8.08 12.36 -1.62
N GLY A 35 -8.08 12.89 -0.39
CA GLY A 35 -8.40 12.13 0.81
C GLY A 35 -9.82 11.54 0.81
N LYS A 36 -10.81 12.24 0.26
CA LYS A 36 -12.19 11.74 0.11
C LYS A 36 -12.30 10.65 -0.97
N VAL A 37 -11.63 10.83 -2.11
CA VAL A 37 -11.61 9.84 -3.21
C VAL A 37 -10.93 8.55 -2.76
N LEU A 38 -9.84 8.62 -2.00
CA LEU A 38 -9.15 7.45 -1.46
C LEU A 38 -9.98 6.70 -0.40
N LYS A 39 -10.78 7.40 0.41
CA LYS A 39 -11.70 6.76 1.37
C LYS A 39 -12.88 6.07 0.70
N ASN A 40 -13.44 6.69 -0.35
CA ASN A 40 -14.64 6.18 -1.03
C ASN A 40 -14.32 5.11 -2.07
N ASN A 41 -13.11 5.10 -2.64
CA ASN A 41 -12.60 4.05 -3.51
C ASN A 41 -11.64 3.13 -2.76
N SER A 42 -11.96 2.79 -1.51
CA SER A 42 -11.24 1.70 -0.84
C SER A 42 -11.31 0.48 -1.78
N PRO A 43 -10.17 -0.10 -2.19
CA PRO A 43 -10.19 -1.27 -3.04
C PRO A 43 -11.07 -2.33 -2.38
N PRO A 44 -11.87 -3.07 -3.17
CA PRO A 44 -12.79 -4.05 -2.63
C PRO A 44 -12.02 -4.95 -1.68
N SER A 45 -12.49 -5.08 -0.44
CA SER A 45 -11.83 -5.90 0.56
C SER A 45 -11.69 -7.30 -0.01
N ILE A 46 -10.47 -7.71 -0.32
CA ILE A 46 -10.20 -9.07 -0.80
C ILE A 46 -10.47 -9.99 0.40
N ILE A 47 -11.65 -10.59 0.42
CA ILE A 47 -12.04 -11.58 1.42
C ILE A 47 -11.72 -12.94 0.80
N ILE A 48 -10.61 -13.53 1.24
CA ILE A 48 -10.30 -14.91 0.92
C ILE A 48 -11.29 -15.77 1.69
N ASN A 49 -11.94 -16.73 1.02
CA ASN A 49 -12.80 -17.70 1.67
C ASN A 49 -12.02 -18.98 2.01
N TYR A 50 -12.63 -19.85 2.83
CA TYR A 50 -11.97 -21.07 3.30
C TYR A 50 -11.61 -22.04 2.16
N LEU A 51 -12.44 -22.12 1.12
CA LEU A 51 -12.20 -23.01 -0.03
C LEU A 51 -11.01 -22.53 -0.86
N ASP A 52 -10.87 -21.22 -1.04
CA ASP A 52 -9.74 -20.61 -1.76
C ASP A 52 -8.43 -20.85 -1.01
N LEU A 53 -8.44 -20.70 0.32
CA LEU A 53 -7.28 -21.01 1.16
C LEU A 53 -6.90 -22.49 1.04
N LYS A 54 -7.89 -23.39 1.15
CA LYS A 54 -7.67 -24.84 1.04
C LYS A 54 -7.10 -25.22 -0.32
N ARG A 55 -7.63 -24.64 -1.41
CA ARG A 55 -7.14 -24.84 -2.77
C ARG A 55 -5.70 -24.34 -2.92
N SER A 56 -5.39 -23.17 -2.36
CA SER A 56 -4.06 -22.56 -2.38
C SER A 56 -3.03 -23.41 -1.61
N ILE A 57 -3.39 -23.95 -0.45
CA ILE A 57 -2.51 -24.85 0.31
C ILE A 57 -2.31 -26.17 -0.44
N SER A 58 -3.35 -26.69 -1.08
CA SER A 58 -3.27 -27.95 -1.83
C SER A 58 -2.32 -27.85 -3.03
N SER A 59 -2.28 -26.69 -3.69
CA SER A 59 -1.42 -26.43 -4.85
C SER A 59 0.06 -26.21 -4.52
N LEU A 60 0.41 -26.01 -3.25
CA LEU A 60 1.82 -25.87 -2.83
C LEU A 60 2.66 -27.08 -3.28
N LYS A 61 3.91 -26.87 -3.68
CA LYS A 61 4.82 -28.00 -3.98
C LYS A 61 5.09 -28.79 -2.70
N ASN A 62 5.09 -30.12 -2.78
CA ASN A 62 5.39 -30.99 -1.64
C ASN A 62 6.90 -30.96 -1.34
N LYS A 63 7.33 -29.94 -0.60
CA LYS A 63 8.74 -29.69 -0.26
C LYS A 63 8.92 -29.68 1.26
N ASN A 64 10.05 -30.22 1.70
CA ASN A 64 10.50 -30.18 3.09
C ASN A 64 11.40 -28.96 3.39
N SER A 65 11.85 -28.24 2.35
CA SER A 65 12.60 -26.99 2.52
C SER A 65 11.75 -25.97 3.27
N THR A 66 12.35 -25.30 4.26
CA THR A 66 11.71 -24.32 5.12
C THR A 66 12.24 -22.91 4.85
N GLY A 67 11.44 -21.89 5.14
CA GLY A 67 11.92 -20.52 5.22
C GLY A 67 12.65 -20.25 6.54
N VAL A 68 12.83 -18.96 6.84
CA VAL A 68 13.41 -18.46 8.10
C VAL A 68 12.59 -18.85 9.34
N ASP A 69 11.31 -19.15 9.16
CA ASP A 69 10.35 -19.56 10.19
C ASP A 69 10.41 -21.06 10.51
N GLY A 70 11.19 -21.86 9.76
CA GLY A 70 11.28 -23.30 9.94
C GLY A 70 10.02 -24.07 9.53
N VAL A 71 9.04 -23.43 8.86
CA VAL A 71 7.79 -24.08 8.45
C VAL A 71 7.90 -24.54 6.99
N SER A 72 7.68 -25.84 6.76
CA SER A 72 7.71 -26.41 5.41
C SER A 72 6.31 -26.49 4.80
N ASN A 73 6.22 -26.52 3.47
CA ASN A 73 4.95 -26.74 2.78
C ASN A 73 4.26 -28.05 3.21
N ARG A 74 5.06 -29.08 3.57
CA ARG A 74 4.53 -30.34 4.06
C ARG A 74 3.77 -30.16 5.39
N ILE A 75 4.30 -29.35 6.30
CA ILE A 75 3.63 -29.02 7.58
C ILE A 75 2.32 -28.28 7.31
N ILE A 76 2.34 -27.29 6.42
CA ILE A 76 1.15 -26.49 6.09
C ILE A 76 0.04 -27.37 5.51
N LYS A 77 0.38 -28.34 4.66
CA LYS A 77 -0.58 -29.26 4.03
C LYS A 77 -1.27 -30.23 4.98
N ILE A 78 -0.63 -30.58 6.10
CA ILE A 78 -1.20 -31.51 7.10
C ILE A 78 -1.91 -30.79 8.25
N LEU A 79 -2.00 -29.46 8.20
CA LEU A 79 -2.65 -28.69 9.25
C LEU A 79 -4.11 -29.11 9.42
N PRO A 80 -4.58 -29.30 10.67
CA PRO A 80 -5.98 -29.60 10.90
C PRO A 80 -6.89 -28.42 10.52
N SER A 81 -8.15 -28.72 10.18
CA SER A 81 -9.09 -27.72 9.62
C SER A 81 -9.35 -26.52 10.55
N ASN A 82 -9.35 -26.73 11.87
CA ASN A 82 -9.49 -25.64 12.85
C ASN A 82 -8.33 -24.62 12.79
N HIS A 83 -7.11 -25.06 12.47
CA HIS A 83 -5.95 -24.19 12.31
C HIS A 83 -6.04 -23.39 11.00
N LEU A 84 -6.58 -23.99 9.94
CA LEU A 84 -6.86 -23.28 8.69
C LEU A 84 -7.86 -22.14 8.87
N SER A 85 -8.89 -22.32 9.71
CA SER A 85 -9.83 -21.24 10.04
C SER A 85 -9.16 -20.07 10.75
N PHE A 86 -8.16 -20.33 11.60
CA PHE A 86 -7.38 -19.29 12.25
C PHE A 86 -6.50 -18.53 11.24
N ILE A 87 -5.78 -19.27 10.39
CA ILE A 87 -4.96 -18.70 9.31
C ILE A 87 -5.81 -17.80 8.39
N LEU A 88 -7.01 -18.24 8.04
CA LEU A 88 -7.96 -17.47 7.23
C LEU A 88 -8.31 -16.12 7.86
N LYS A 89 -8.58 -16.10 9.17
CA LYS A 89 -8.86 -14.85 9.90
C LYS A 89 -7.65 -13.92 9.88
N CYS A 90 -6.46 -14.45 10.12
CA CYS A 90 -5.22 -13.67 10.05
C CYS A 90 -5.01 -13.08 8.65
N PHE A 91 -5.12 -13.90 7.59
CA PHE A 91 -4.99 -13.44 6.21
C PHE A 91 -5.97 -12.34 5.85
N ASN A 92 -7.25 -12.49 6.21
CA ASN A 92 -8.26 -11.48 5.92
C ASN A 92 -8.05 -10.19 6.73
N ASN A 93 -7.48 -10.28 7.94
CA ASN A 93 -7.08 -9.09 8.69
C ASN A 93 -5.87 -8.39 8.04
N PHE A 94 -4.87 -9.15 7.59
CA PHE A 94 -3.73 -8.59 6.86
C PHE A 94 -4.16 -7.95 5.54
N ALA A 95 -5.02 -8.61 4.76
CA ALA A 95 -5.54 -8.09 3.50
C ALA A 95 -6.26 -6.74 3.68
N LYS A 96 -6.98 -6.54 4.79
CA LYS A 96 -7.61 -5.26 5.14
C LYS A 96 -6.61 -4.16 5.47
N SER A 97 -5.45 -4.51 6.04
CA SER A 97 -4.43 -3.54 6.41
C SER A 97 -3.67 -2.96 5.21
N LEU A 98 -3.79 -3.57 4.01
CA LEU A 98 -3.06 -3.20 2.78
C LEU A 98 -1.54 -3.04 2.96
N GLN A 99 -0.98 -3.53 4.07
CA GLN A 99 0.44 -3.47 4.38
C GLN A 99 1.06 -4.81 4.03
N THR A 100 1.77 -4.85 2.91
CA THR A 100 2.63 -5.99 2.59
C THR A 100 3.95 -5.80 3.32
N PRO A 101 4.41 -6.77 4.15
CA PRO A 101 5.72 -6.65 4.80
C PRO A 101 6.82 -6.54 3.74
N LEU A 102 7.73 -5.56 3.89
CA LEU A 102 8.90 -5.36 3.00
C LEU A 102 9.69 -6.66 2.76
N GLN A 103 9.70 -7.53 3.78
CA GLN A 103 10.41 -8.82 3.81
C GLN A 103 9.84 -9.86 2.83
N TRP A 104 8.59 -9.70 2.37
CA TRP A 104 7.99 -10.63 1.40
C TRP A 104 8.56 -10.45 -0.01
N HIS A 105 9.15 -9.29 -0.32
CA HIS A 105 9.84 -9.05 -1.58
C HIS A 105 11.26 -9.66 -1.62
N THR A 106 11.72 -10.23 -0.51
CA THR A 106 13.11 -10.72 -0.37
C THR A 106 13.26 -12.22 -0.62
N ALA A 107 12.19 -12.91 -1.03
CA ALA A 107 12.28 -14.33 -1.41
C ALA A 107 13.16 -14.47 -2.68
N LYS A 108 14.42 -14.91 -2.48
CA LYS A 108 15.34 -15.33 -3.53
C LYS A 108 15.07 -16.78 -3.95
#